data_AF-A0A431LIF0-F1
#
_entry.id   AF-A0A431LIF0-F1
#
_cell.length_a   1.000
_cell.length_b   1.000
_cell.length_c   1.000
_cell.angle_alpha   90.00
_cell.angle_beta   90.00
_cell.angle_gamma   90.00
#
_symmetry.space_group_name_H-M   'P 1'
#
loop_
_entity.id
_entity.type
_entity.pdbx_description
1 polymer ?
#
loop_
_entity_poly.entity_id
_entity_poly.type
_entity_poly.pdbx_seq_one_letter_code
_entity_poly.pdbx_strand_id
1 'polypeptide(L)'
;MQNRRLSAAIAALIFSSSNGCAIAADWGYDESKQPTELKASPAKSLQPRSGNPFARTAAPKAVPKAESASPETLEGASAGSAQALVPLKASPAALTAPAKPTAHPPAKPSSTKSTARGSTPTPTAKSRAAVSPGKSNGAIEDWIELFELVSKEQVTAEQKARYREALAHKLTTERGAEVSQITTFWPEVRGRIKNNEDEKTAFASLFRALLRFVLKSKNVTEDDSTILSELLGPERISVPGDPPLTEDSVDAYGDMACFMYEQSHPGKSVDAIDNRTVFASVIARKYSEAPTEKDKRAMSNFSLSWAKFKVMWLAANESDRKQLYEQIAMGKPPASDIKDPLVTAIFANGPWR
;
A
#
# COMPACT_ATOMS: atom_id res chain seq x y z
N MET A 1 28.30 -6.51 -18.33
CA MET A 1 27.79 -7.80 -17.81
C MET A 1 27.68 -7.86 -16.28
N GLN A 2 28.48 -7.12 -15.49
CA GLN A 2 28.38 -7.10 -14.03
C GLN A 2 27.01 -6.65 -13.48
N ASN A 3 26.40 -5.60 -14.05
CA ASN A 3 25.09 -5.11 -13.57
C ASN A 3 23.98 -6.16 -13.66
N ARG A 4 23.94 -6.97 -14.73
CA ARG A 4 22.93 -8.04 -14.87
C ARG A 4 23.08 -9.16 -13.84
N ARG A 5 24.30 -9.47 -13.41
CA ARG A 5 24.56 -10.47 -12.36
C ARG A 5 24.17 -9.93 -10.97
N LEU A 6 24.39 -8.64 -10.72
CA LEU A 6 23.98 -7.98 -9.48
C LEU A 6 22.46 -7.90 -9.35
N SER A 7 21.75 -7.51 -10.42
CA SER A 7 20.27 -7.47 -10.41
C SER A 7 19.65 -8.86 -10.23
N ALA A 8 20.25 -9.92 -10.78
CA ALA A 8 19.79 -11.30 -10.57
C ALA A 8 20.01 -11.79 -9.14
N ALA A 9 21.15 -11.42 -8.52
CA ALA A 9 21.44 -11.74 -7.12
C ALA A 9 20.53 -10.97 -6.13
N ILE A 10 20.19 -9.72 -6.43
CA ILE A 10 19.26 -8.91 -5.63
C ILE A 10 17.82 -9.42 -5.79
N ALA A 11 17.40 -9.75 -7.02
CA ALA A 11 16.12 -10.40 -7.25
C ALA A 11 16.03 -11.77 -6.55
N ALA A 12 17.14 -12.51 -6.45
CA ALA A 12 17.23 -13.72 -5.64
C ALA A 12 17.18 -13.41 -4.13
N LEU A 13 17.83 -12.35 -3.64
CA LEU A 13 17.74 -11.93 -2.22
C LEU A 13 16.33 -11.53 -1.80
N ILE A 14 15.57 -10.85 -2.65
CA ILE A 14 14.18 -10.48 -2.35
C ILE A 14 13.26 -11.71 -2.33
N PHE A 15 13.58 -12.78 -3.10
CA PHE A 15 12.60 -13.83 -3.41
C PHE A 15 13.09 -15.29 -3.34
N SER A 16 14.30 -15.59 -2.81
CA SER A 16 14.81 -16.97 -2.65
C SER A 16 14.10 -17.77 -1.56
N SER A 17 13.25 -17.15 -0.76
CA SER A 17 12.26 -17.87 0.04
C SER A 17 11.11 -18.28 -0.87
N SER A 18 10.94 -19.57 -1.12
CA SER A 18 9.78 -20.17 -1.79
C SER A 18 8.42 -19.83 -1.13
N ASN A 19 8.43 -19.09 -0.02
CA ASN A 19 7.26 -18.58 0.70
C ASN A 19 7.10 -17.04 0.65
N GLY A 20 7.94 -16.30 -0.11
CA GLY A 20 8.03 -14.82 -0.02
C GLY A 20 6.78 -14.02 -0.40
N CYS A 21 5.88 -14.55 -1.24
CA CYS A 21 4.67 -13.81 -1.63
C CYS A 21 3.58 -13.77 -0.56
N ALA A 22 3.54 -14.72 0.38
CA ALA A 22 2.44 -14.87 1.35
C ALA A 22 2.59 -14.04 2.62
N ILE A 23 3.81 -13.54 2.90
CA ILE A 23 4.17 -13.15 4.28
C ILE A 23 4.20 -11.62 4.46
N ALA A 24 4.18 -10.84 3.37
CA ALA A 24 3.97 -9.40 3.42
C ALA A 24 2.57 -8.97 3.93
N ALA A 25 1.63 -9.93 4.01
CA ALA A 25 0.24 -9.72 4.43
C ALA A 25 0.05 -9.52 5.95
N ASP A 26 0.99 -10.00 6.78
CA ASP A 26 0.73 -10.17 8.22
C ASP A 26 1.35 -9.09 9.12
N TRP A 27 1.61 -7.88 8.57
CA TRP A 27 2.17 -6.76 9.31
C TRP A 27 1.12 -6.04 10.20
N GLY A 28 0.10 -6.76 10.67
CA GLY A 28 -0.87 -6.29 11.66
C GLY A 28 -2.25 -5.92 11.15
N TYR A 29 -2.66 -6.41 9.97
CA TYR A 29 -4.08 -6.40 9.60
C TYR A 29 -4.67 -7.80 9.78
N ASP A 30 -5.40 -7.96 10.88
CA ASP A 30 -6.15 -9.19 11.16
C ASP A 30 -7.34 -9.28 10.20
N GLU A 31 -7.18 -10.02 9.11
CA GLU A 31 -8.24 -10.28 8.12
C GLU A 31 -9.51 -10.90 8.76
N SER A 32 -9.41 -11.47 9.97
CA SER A 32 -10.57 -12.03 10.67
C SER A 32 -11.61 -11.00 11.11
N LYS A 33 -11.33 -9.70 10.95
CA LYS A 33 -12.26 -8.60 11.28
C LYS A 33 -13.00 -8.01 10.08
N GLN A 34 -12.85 -8.56 8.87
CA GLN A 34 -13.79 -8.20 7.79
C GLN A 34 -15.19 -8.76 8.08
N PRO A 35 -16.29 -8.05 7.71
CA PRO A 35 -17.64 -8.57 7.89
C PRO A 35 -17.78 -9.89 7.14
N THR A 36 -17.96 -10.98 7.89
CA THR A 36 -18.13 -12.33 7.38
C THR A 36 -19.27 -12.36 6.37
N GLU A 37 -18.96 -12.54 5.08
CA GLU A 37 -19.97 -12.93 4.11
C GLU A 37 -20.63 -14.23 4.58
N LEU A 38 -21.96 -14.22 4.58
CA LEU A 38 -22.81 -15.37 4.84
C LEU A 38 -22.37 -16.57 3.99
N LYS A 39 -21.74 -17.55 4.65
CA LYS A 39 -21.46 -18.87 4.10
C LYS A 39 -22.76 -19.54 3.64
N ALA A 40 -22.88 -19.78 2.34
CA ALA A 40 -23.65 -20.91 1.83
C ALA A 40 -22.67 -22.06 1.55
N SER A 41 -23.05 -23.24 2.03
CA SER A 41 -22.35 -24.53 1.94
C SER A 41 -23.37 -25.57 1.45
N PRO A 42 -23.00 -26.83 1.14
CA PRO A 42 -22.03 -27.32 0.16
C PRO A 42 -22.68 -28.37 -0.79
N ALA A 43 -21.95 -28.84 -1.82
CA ALA A 43 -21.84 -30.27 -2.21
C ALA A 43 -21.26 -30.47 -3.63
N LYS A 44 -20.16 -31.21 -3.76
CA LYS A 44 -20.19 -32.63 -4.20
C LYS A 44 -18.79 -33.24 -4.24
N SER A 45 -18.66 -34.32 -3.48
CA SER A 45 -17.58 -35.30 -3.49
C SER A 45 -17.68 -36.18 -4.73
N LEU A 46 -16.56 -36.37 -5.45
CA LEU A 46 -16.33 -37.51 -6.34
C LEU A 46 -14.89 -38.01 -6.17
N GLN A 47 -14.79 -39.31 -6.41
CA GLN A 47 -13.88 -40.31 -5.83
C GLN A 47 -12.47 -40.42 -6.46
N PRO A 48 -11.57 -41.22 -5.86
CA PRO A 48 -10.14 -41.23 -6.16
C PRO A 48 -9.79 -42.17 -7.32
N ARG A 49 -8.69 -41.87 -8.02
CA ARG A 49 -8.11 -42.78 -9.01
C ARG A 49 -6.68 -43.16 -8.63
N SER A 50 -6.51 -44.47 -8.47
CA SER A 50 -5.29 -45.23 -8.23
C SER A 50 -4.29 -45.18 -9.38
N GLY A 51 -2.99 -45.34 -9.08
CA GLY A 51 -2.00 -45.77 -10.07
C GLY A 51 -0.56 -45.48 -9.66
N ASN A 52 0.10 -46.50 -9.10
CA ASN A 52 1.48 -46.53 -8.61
C ASN A 52 2.46 -46.90 -9.78
N PRO A 53 3.73 -47.30 -9.52
CA PRO A 53 4.96 -46.51 -9.46
C PRO A 53 5.95 -46.79 -10.61
N PHE A 54 6.96 -45.94 -10.82
CA PHE A 54 8.21 -46.38 -11.43
C PHE A 54 9.42 -45.70 -10.77
N ALA A 55 10.27 -46.54 -10.19
CA ALA A 55 11.63 -46.23 -9.77
C ALA A 55 12.57 -46.37 -10.98
N ARG A 56 13.59 -45.50 -11.08
CA ARG A 56 15.02 -45.89 -11.21
C ARG A 56 15.93 -44.71 -11.59
N THR A 57 16.98 -44.57 -10.78
CA THR A 57 18.40 -44.40 -11.15
C THR A 57 18.82 -43.15 -11.96
N ALA A 58 19.68 -42.32 -11.36
CA ALA A 58 21.13 -42.28 -11.65
C ALA A 58 21.75 -40.96 -11.19
N ALA A 59 22.86 -41.07 -10.47
CA ALA A 59 23.75 -39.97 -10.11
C ALA A 59 24.52 -39.44 -11.34
N PRO A 60 24.84 -38.13 -11.41
CA PRO A 60 25.90 -37.66 -12.29
C PRO A 60 27.25 -37.51 -11.55
N LYS A 61 28.26 -38.04 -12.25
CA LYS A 61 29.70 -37.95 -11.98
C LYS A 61 30.21 -36.50 -12.01
N ALA A 62 31.31 -36.33 -11.28
CA ALA A 62 32.18 -35.18 -11.18
C ALA A 62 32.65 -34.60 -12.54
N VAL A 63 32.80 -33.27 -12.56
CA VAL A 63 33.49 -32.47 -13.59
C VAL A 63 34.73 -31.83 -12.94
N PRO A 64 35.88 -31.77 -13.63
CA PRO A 64 37.14 -31.34 -13.04
C PRO A 64 37.35 -29.82 -13.01
N LYS A 65 38.00 -29.40 -11.92
CA LYS A 65 39.07 -28.39 -11.78
C LYS A 65 39.24 -27.39 -12.94
N ALA A 66 38.80 -26.14 -12.71
CA ALA A 66 39.16 -24.99 -13.52
C ALA A 66 40.38 -24.28 -12.92
N GLU A 67 41.34 -24.01 -13.80
CA GLU A 67 42.63 -23.38 -13.57
C GLU A 67 42.48 -21.85 -13.55
N SER A 68 43.22 -21.23 -12.65
CA SER A 68 43.28 -19.80 -12.40
C SER A 68 44.09 -19.07 -13.45
N ALA A 69 43.53 -18.02 -14.06
CA ALA A 69 44.32 -16.96 -14.66
C ALA A 69 43.60 -15.61 -14.49
N SER A 70 44.31 -14.68 -13.85
CA SER A 70 44.10 -13.23 -13.82
C SER A 70 45.46 -12.59 -14.17
N PRO A 71 45.55 -11.26 -14.38
CA PRO A 71 44.70 -10.37 -15.17
C PRO A 71 45.55 -9.62 -16.22
N GLU A 72 44.92 -9.09 -17.28
CA GLU A 72 45.56 -8.07 -18.12
C GLU A 72 44.76 -6.78 -18.10
N THR A 73 45.47 -5.73 -17.70
CA THR A 73 45.14 -4.32 -17.66
C THR A 73 45.21 -3.74 -19.06
N LEU A 74 44.18 -3.02 -19.53
CA LEU A 74 44.36 -2.03 -20.59
C LEU A 74 43.48 -0.81 -20.35
N GLU A 75 44.15 0.32 -20.24
CA GLU A 75 43.65 1.69 -20.26
C GLU A 75 43.03 2.05 -21.62
N GLY A 76 42.20 3.10 -21.62
CA GLY A 76 42.26 4.10 -22.68
C GLY A 76 40.95 4.46 -23.38
N ALA A 77 40.50 5.70 -23.11
CA ALA A 77 39.84 6.63 -24.05
C ALA A 77 38.45 6.24 -24.59
N SER A 78 37.59 7.12 -25.12
CA SER A 78 37.34 8.57 -25.13
C SER A 78 36.18 8.74 -26.13
N ALA A 79 35.45 9.85 -26.05
CA ALA A 79 34.39 10.31 -26.94
C ALA A 79 33.07 9.51 -26.89
N GLY A 80 31.90 10.12 -26.70
CA GLY A 80 31.46 11.40 -27.26
C GLY A 80 30.60 11.12 -28.47
N SER A 81 29.27 11.02 -28.29
CA SER A 81 28.32 11.15 -29.39
C SER A 81 26.94 11.53 -28.87
N ALA A 82 26.60 12.79 -29.15
CA ALA A 82 25.26 13.32 -29.14
C ALA A 82 24.52 12.88 -30.41
N GLN A 83 23.29 12.41 -30.28
CA GLN A 83 22.24 12.44 -31.31
C GLN A 83 20.94 12.75 -30.57
N ALA A 84 20.41 13.97 -30.68
CA ALA A 84 19.64 14.53 -31.79
C ALA A 84 18.21 13.96 -31.87
N LEU A 85 17.32 14.75 -31.27
CA LEU A 85 15.87 14.87 -31.44
C LEU A 85 15.31 14.44 -32.80
N VAL A 86 14.20 13.69 -32.76
CA VAL A 86 13.17 13.69 -33.81
C VAL A 86 11.81 13.90 -33.12
N PRO A 87 11.04 14.95 -33.47
CA PRO A 87 9.70 15.16 -32.94
C PRO A 87 8.66 14.45 -33.84
N LEU A 88 7.89 13.54 -33.27
CA LEU A 88 6.71 12.97 -33.93
C LEU A 88 5.50 13.89 -33.72
N LYS A 89 5.05 14.43 -34.85
CA LYS A 89 3.85 15.24 -35.06
C LYS A 89 2.61 14.61 -34.43
N ALA A 90 1.84 15.47 -33.78
CA ALA A 90 0.43 15.31 -33.49
C ALA A 90 -0.40 15.22 -34.79
N SER A 91 -1.53 14.49 -34.72
CA SER A 91 -2.76 14.96 -35.35
C SER A 91 -3.99 14.38 -34.63
N PRO A 92 -5.09 15.16 -34.51
CA PRO A 92 -6.24 14.85 -33.66
C PRO A 92 -7.38 14.19 -34.45
N ALA A 93 -8.24 13.45 -33.75
CA ALA A 93 -9.59 13.14 -34.24
C ALA A 93 -10.58 13.31 -33.09
N ALA A 94 -11.39 14.36 -33.24
CA ALA A 94 -12.57 14.66 -32.44
C ALA A 94 -13.79 13.88 -32.97
N LEU A 95 -14.89 13.99 -32.21
CA LEU A 95 -16.28 13.61 -32.52
C LEU A 95 -16.54 12.10 -32.29
N THR A 96 -17.57 11.65 -31.56
CA THR A 96 -18.94 12.17 -31.48
C THR A 96 -19.65 11.46 -30.30
N ALA A 97 -20.26 12.20 -29.37
CA ALA A 97 -21.50 11.81 -28.69
C ALA A 97 -22.67 12.39 -29.53
N PRO A 98 -23.97 12.05 -29.38
CA PRO A 98 -24.64 11.48 -28.19
C PRO A 98 -25.77 10.44 -28.49
N ALA A 99 -26.30 9.76 -27.46
CA ALA A 99 -27.71 9.34 -27.41
C ALA A 99 -28.14 8.90 -26.00
N LYS A 100 -28.97 9.72 -25.35
CA LYS A 100 -30.03 9.38 -24.37
C LYS A 100 -31.36 9.68 -25.11
N PRO A 101 -32.58 9.35 -24.65
CA PRO A 101 -33.03 8.51 -23.52
C PRO A 101 -34.14 7.50 -23.90
N THR A 102 -34.42 6.52 -23.04
CA THR A 102 -35.74 5.86 -23.05
C THR A 102 -36.28 5.74 -21.64
N ALA A 103 -37.40 6.42 -21.41
CA ALA A 103 -38.18 6.41 -20.19
C ALA A 103 -39.04 5.14 -20.10
N HIS A 104 -39.15 4.56 -18.91
CA HIS A 104 -40.18 3.57 -18.59
C HIS A 104 -41.14 4.12 -17.50
N PRO A 105 -42.43 3.79 -17.59
CA PRO A 105 -43.52 4.38 -16.78
C PRO A 105 -43.64 3.78 -15.37
N PRO A 106 -44.39 4.45 -14.46
CA PRO A 106 -44.47 4.10 -13.04
C PRO A 106 -45.48 2.97 -12.75
N ALA A 107 -45.08 2.03 -11.89
CA ALA A 107 -45.97 1.05 -11.29
C ALA A 107 -46.55 1.55 -9.95
N LYS A 108 -47.85 1.31 -9.77
CA LYS A 108 -48.69 1.70 -8.63
C LYS A 108 -48.32 0.98 -7.31
N PRO A 109 -48.72 1.56 -6.16
CA PRO A 109 -48.43 1.03 -4.83
C PRO A 109 -49.45 -0.04 -4.41
N SER A 110 -48.97 -1.14 -3.83
CA SER A 110 -49.80 -2.11 -3.10
C SER A 110 -49.70 -1.86 -1.59
N SER A 111 -50.83 -1.51 -0.99
CA SER A 111 -51.03 -1.48 0.45
C SER A 111 -50.98 -2.89 1.03
N THR A 112 -50.26 -3.11 2.13
CA THR A 112 -50.56 -4.22 3.04
C THR A 112 -50.49 -3.73 4.48
N LYS A 113 -51.62 -3.90 5.14
CA LYS A 113 -51.96 -3.57 6.51
C LYS A 113 -51.73 -4.83 7.34
N SER A 114 -50.96 -4.78 8.43
CA SER A 114 -51.23 -5.57 9.66
C SER A 114 -50.21 -5.33 10.79
N THR A 115 -50.73 -4.69 11.84
CA THR A 115 -50.76 -5.15 13.25
C THR A 115 -49.55 -5.84 13.90
N ALA A 116 -49.01 -5.15 14.90
CA ALA A 116 -49.01 -5.51 16.33
C ALA A 116 -47.68 -5.85 17.03
N ARG A 117 -47.59 -5.28 18.25
CA ARG A 117 -46.85 -5.67 19.46
C ARG A 117 -45.35 -5.36 19.55
N GLY A 118 -45.00 -4.66 20.65
CA GLY A 118 -43.68 -4.75 21.26
C GLY A 118 -43.13 -3.44 21.79
N SER A 119 -43.82 -2.78 22.73
CA SER A 119 -43.25 -1.67 23.50
C SER A 119 -42.06 -2.20 24.32
N THR A 120 -40.86 -1.97 23.80
CA THR A 120 -39.59 -2.33 24.44
C THR A 120 -38.91 -1.01 24.82
N PRO A 121 -38.32 -0.90 26.02
CA PRO A 121 -37.82 0.37 26.56
C PRO A 121 -36.79 1.02 25.65
N THR A 122 -37.08 2.28 25.31
CA THR A 122 -36.20 3.20 24.61
C THR A 122 -34.81 3.17 25.23
N PRO A 123 -33.76 2.76 24.50
CA PRO A 123 -32.39 2.93 24.97
C PRO A 123 -32.14 4.43 25.06
N THR A 124 -31.84 4.88 26.27
CA THR A 124 -31.46 6.25 26.60
C THR A 124 -30.37 6.67 25.63
N ALA A 125 -30.68 7.60 24.73
CA ALA A 125 -29.71 8.19 23.83
C ALA A 125 -28.56 8.71 24.68
N LYS A 126 -27.40 8.03 24.60
CA LYS A 126 -26.15 8.53 25.17
C LYS A 126 -25.95 9.91 24.57
N SER A 127 -26.20 10.94 25.39
CA SER A 127 -25.98 12.33 25.05
C SER A 127 -24.58 12.43 24.46
N ARG A 128 -24.53 12.66 23.15
CA ARG A 128 -23.31 12.82 22.38
C ARG A 128 -22.67 14.08 22.93
N ALA A 129 -21.67 13.90 23.79
CA ALA A 129 -20.97 15.02 24.42
C ALA A 129 -20.55 16.00 23.32
N ALA A 130 -21.17 17.18 23.31
CA ALA A 130 -20.91 18.19 22.31
C ALA A 130 -19.41 18.52 22.35
N VAL A 131 -18.71 18.25 21.25
CA VAL A 131 -17.29 18.61 21.13
C VAL A 131 -17.21 20.13 21.24
N SER A 132 -16.43 20.62 22.20
CA SER A 132 -16.25 22.07 22.38
C SER A 132 -15.73 22.71 21.08
N PRO A 133 -16.31 23.83 20.61
CA PRO A 133 -15.98 24.42 19.30
C PRO A 133 -14.49 24.62 19.02
N GLY A 134 -13.69 24.98 20.03
CA GLY A 134 -12.25 25.17 19.89
C GLY A 134 -11.47 23.89 19.55
N LYS A 135 -11.92 22.72 20.03
CA LYS A 135 -11.27 21.42 19.71
C LYS A 135 -11.57 20.98 18.28
N SER A 136 -12.77 21.29 17.81
CA SER A 136 -13.20 20.98 16.44
C SER A 136 -12.35 21.72 15.40
N ASN A 137 -12.05 23.00 15.63
CA ASN A 137 -11.20 23.78 14.73
C ASN A 137 -9.76 23.25 14.71
N GLY A 138 -9.20 22.88 15.86
CA GLY A 138 -7.87 22.27 15.93
C GLY A 138 -7.77 20.97 15.14
N ALA A 139 -8.77 20.10 15.25
CA ALA A 139 -8.82 18.85 14.49
C ALA A 139 -8.88 19.08 12.97
N ILE A 140 -9.61 20.10 12.51
CA ILE A 140 -9.67 20.47 11.08
C ILE A 140 -8.28 20.89 10.60
N GLU A 141 -7.59 21.79 11.31
CA GLU A 141 -6.24 22.23 10.89
C GLU A 141 -5.22 21.09 10.91
N ASP A 142 -5.30 20.17 11.89
CA ASP A 142 -4.48 18.96 11.93
C ASP A 142 -4.68 18.09 10.66
N TRP A 143 -5.92 17.96 10.17
CA TRP A 143 -6.22 17.24 8.93
C TRP A 143 -5.70 17.97 7.69
N ILE A 144 -5.80 19.31 7.65
CA ILE A 144 -5.26 20.09 6.53
C ILE A 144 -3.74 19.92 6.44
N GLU A 145 -3.02 19.99 7.57
CA GLU A 145 -1.58 19.74 7.59
C GLU A 145 -1.25 18.30 7.17
N LEU A 146 -2.05 17.31 7.57
CA LEU A 146 -1.89 15.93 7.11
C LEU A 146 -2.07 15.83 5.59
N PHE A 147 -3.08 16.49 5.03
CA PHE A 147 -3.27 16.53 3.58
C PHE A 147 -2.09 17.20 2.88
N GLU A 148 -1.57 18.31 3.40
CA GLU A 148 -0.35 18.93 2.86
C GLU A 148 0.86 18.00 2.92
N LEU A 149 0.99 17.18 3.97
CA LEU A 149 2.09 16.23 4.11
C LEU A 149 2.07 15.14 3.04
N VAL A 150 0.89 14.65 2.63
CA VAL A 150 0.74 13.51 1.70
C VAL A 150 0.58 13.94 0.24
N SER A 151 0.25 15.21 0.00
CA SER A 151 0.06 15.76 -1.34
C SER A 151 1.40 15.83 -2.07
N LYS A 152 1.40 15.43 -3.34
CA LYS A 152 2.59 15.62 -4.20
C LYS A 152 2.77 17.08 -4.61
N GLU A 153 1.65 17.81 -4.71
CA GLU A 153 1.59 19.20 -5.11
C GLU A 153 1.13 20.07 -3.93
N GLN A 154 1.46 21.35 -3.94
CA GLN A 154 1.04 22.25 -2.87
C GLN A 154 -0.49 22.43 -2.93
N VAL A 155 -1.18 22.15 -1.82
CA VAL A 155 -2.64 22.30 -1.74
C VAL A 155 -3.01 23.78 -1.86
N THR A 156 -3.82 24.14 -2.86
CA THR A 156 -4.20 25.53 -3.11
C THR A 156 -5.09 26.10 -2.00
N ALA A 157 -5.22 27.43 -1.93
CA ALA A 157 -6.08 28.07 -0.94
C ALA A 157 -7.55 27.65 -1.10
N GLU A 158 -8.00 27.50 -2.34
CA GLU A 158 -9.36 27.06 -2.70
C GLU A 158 -9.58 25.61 -2.27
N GLN A 159 -8.61 24.71 -2.53
CA GLN A 159 -8.66 23.33 -2.08
C GLN A 159 -8.75 23.26 -0.55
N LYS A 160 -7.89 23.99 0.16
CA LYS A 160 -7.94 24.05 1.63
C LYS A 160 -9.29 24.54 2.14
N ALA A 161 -9.88 25.57 1.52
CA ALA A 161 -11.20 26.07 1.91
C ALA A 161 -12.28 24.99 1.76
N ARG A 162 -12.30 24.28 0.61
CA ARG A 162 -13.23 23.16 0.38
C ARG A 162 -13.01 22.01 1.38
N TYR A 163 -11.76 21.65 1.67
CA TYR A 163 -11.44 20.59 2.61
C TYR A 163 -11.90 20.95 4.03
N ARG A 164 -11.71 22.21 4.45
CA ARG A 164 -12.22 22.72 5.74
C ARG A 164 -13.74 22.63 5.82
N GLU A 165 -14.45 23.04 4.78
CA GLU A 165 -15.91 22.98 4.73
C GLU A 165 -16.41 21.53 4.84
N ALA A 166 -15.82 20.61 4.07
CA ALA A 166 -16.18 19.19 4.12
C ALA A 166 -15.90 18.56 5.49
N LEU A 167 -14.76 18.87 6.12
CA LEU A 167 -14.43 18.38 7.47
C LEU A 167 -15.34 18.99 8.55
N ALA A 168 -15.68 20.28 8.43
CA ALA A 168 -16.63 20.95 9.32
C ALA A 168 -18.03 20.33 9.20
N HIS A 169 -18.49 20.04 7.98
CA HIS A 169 -19.72 19.30 7.76
C HIS A 169 -19.65 17.90 8.38
N LYS A 170 -18.57 17.14 8.11
CA LYS A 170 -18.36 15.78 8.66
C LYS A 170 -18.39 15.75 10.18
N LEU A 171 -17.88 16.78 10.87
CA LEU A 171 -17.96 16.93 12.33
C LEU A 171 -19.40 16.97 12.86
N THR A 172 -20.37 17.46 12.08
CA THR A 172 -21.79 17.49 12.46
C THR A 172 -22.50 16.15 12.26
N THR A 173 -21.95 15.28 11.40
CA THR A 173 -22.52 13.96 11.10
C THR A 173 -22.17 12.92 12.17
N GLU A 174 -22.65 11.68 12.03
CA GLU A 174 -22.23 10.56 12.87
C GLU A 174 -20.73 10.24 12.79
N ARG A 175 -20.08 10.58 11.67
CA ARG A 175 -18.65 10.35 11.39
C ARG A 175 -17.72 11.42 11.98
N GLY A 176 -18.24 12.40 12.72
CA GLY A 176 -17.43 13.48 13.31
C GLY A 176 -16.31 13.00 14.26
N ALA A 177 -16.45 11.79 14.80
CA ALA A 177 -15.39 11.15 15.58
C ALA A 177 -14.11 10.92 14.75
N GLU A 178 -14.24 10.55 13.47
CA GLU A 178 -13.08 10.33 12.58
C GLU A 178 -12.25 11.60 12.39
N VAL A 179 -12.92 12.75 12.31
CA VAL A 179 -12.25 14.05 12.22
C VAL A 179 -11.55 14.36 13.53
N SER A 180 -12.26 14.20 14.65
CA SER A 180 -11.73 14.56 15.99
C SER A 180 -10.60 13.64 16.46
N GLN A 181 -10.56 12.39 16.03
CA GLN A 181 -9.57 11.42 16.51
C GLN A 181 -8.13 11.74 16.04
N ILE A 182 -7.95 12.56 15.01
CA ILE A 182 -6.60 13.00 14.59
C ILE A 182 -5.82 13.68 15.72
N THR A 183 -6.52 14.38 16.63
CA THR A 183 -5.90 15.09 17.75
C THR A 183 -5.26 14.13 18.76
N THR A 184 -5.50 12.83 18.65
CA THR A 184 -4.92 11.81 19.54
C THR A 184 -3.50 11.40 19.14
N PHE A 185 -3.12 11.57 17.88
CA PHE A 185 -1.80 11.15 17.38
C PHE A 185 -1.04 12.26 16.64
N TRP A 186 -1.74 13.21 16.00
CA TRP A 186 -1.11 14.21 15.15
C TRP A 186 -0.11 15.13 15.87
N PRO A 187 -0.35 15.58 17.12
CA PRO A 187 0.63 16.41 17.82
C PRO A 187 2.01 15.72 17.98
N GLU A 188 2.03 14.41 18.22
CA GLU A 188 3.27 13.65 18.34
C GLU A 188 3.93 13.43 16.97
N VAL A 189 3.14 13.10 15.93
CA VAL A 189 3.63 13.02 14.54
C VAL A 189 4.27 14.35 14.14
N ARG A 190 3.57 15.47 14.33
CA ARG A 190 4.05 16.83 14.04
C ARG A 190 5.38 17.10 14.74
N GLY A 191 5.52 16.66 16.00
CA GLY A 191 6.76 16.78 16.76
C GLY A 191 7.94 16.03 16.13
N ARG A 192 7.72 14.81 15.65
CA ARG A 192 8.73 13.99 14.97
C ARG A 192 9.15 14.55 13.61
N ILE A 193 8.17 14.83 12.75
CA ILE A 193 8.43 15.27 11.37
C ILE A 193 9.03 16.68 11.27
N LYS A 194 8.83 17.55 12.29
CA LYS A 194 9.35 18.92 12.27
C LYS A 194 10.88 18.99 12.28
N ASN A 195 11.53 18.00 12.88
CA ASN A 195 12.97 18.02 13.12
C ASN A 195 13.72 16.92 12.34
N ASN A 196 13.01 16.08 11.60
CA ASN A 196 13.57 14.90 10.95
C ASN A 196 12.90 14.66 9.59
N GLU A 197 13.63 14.96 8.51
CA GLU A 197 13.13 14.80 7.13
C GLU A 197 12.94 13.33 6.73
N ASP A 198 13.71 12.40 7.31
CA ASP A 198 13.52 10.96 7.07
C ASP A 198 12.20 10.48 7.69
N GLU A 199 11.91 10.90 8.93
CA GLU A 199 10.63 10.61 9.57
C GLU A 199 9.48 11.27 8.82
N LYS A 200 9.64 12.52 8.38
CA LYS A 200 8.63 13.21 7.54
C LYS A 200 8.31 12.42 6.28
N THR A 201 9.33 11.94 5.58
CA THR A 201 9.16 11.10 4.37
C THR A 201 8.50 9.75 4.70
N ALA A 202 8.88 9.13 5.81
CA ALA A 202 8.28 7.87 6.27
C ALA A 202 6.80 8.03 6.65
N PHE A 203 6.46 9.07 7.42
CA PHE A 203 5.08 9.38 7.79
C PHE A 203 4.24 9.81 6.58
N ALA A 204 4.78 10.63 5.68
CA ALA A 204 4.10 10.98 4.43
C ALA A 204 3.75 9.71 3.62
N SER A 205 4.70 8.77 3.50
CA SER A 205 4.45 7.47 2.86
C SER A 205 3.36 6.67 3.58
N LEU A 206 3.36 6.66 4.92
CA LEU A 206 2.40 5.91 5.74
C LEU A 206 0.99 6.46 5.58
N PHE A 207 0.80 7.77 5.78
CA PHE A 207 -0.50 8.39 5.64
C PHE A 207 -1.01 8.32 4.20
N ARG A 208 -0.15 8.47 3.19
CA ARG A 208 -0.53 8.29 1.80
C ARG A 208 -1.06 6.87 1.53
N ALA A 209 -0.38 5.85 2.03
CA ALA A 209 -0.83 4.45 1.88
C ALA A 209 -2.16 4.19 2.62
N LEU A 210 -2.32 4.74 3.84
CA LEU A 210 -3.56 4.64 4.62
C LEU A 210 -4.73 5.34 3.93
N LEU A 211 -4.53 6.54 3.39
CA LEU A 211 -5.58 7.28 2.69
C LEU A 211 -6.00 6.59 1.38
N ARG A 212 -5.06 5.97 0.65
CA ARG A 212 -5.41 5.11 -0.48
C ARG A 212 -6.21 3.89 -0.06
N PHE A 213 -5.88 3.31 1.09
CA PHE A 213 -6.66 2.20 1.65
C PHE A 213 -8.10 2.64 1.95
N VAL A 214 -8.30 3.81 2.56
CA VAL A 214 -9.63 4.40 2.80
C VAL A 214 -10.38 4.63 1.49
N LEU A 215 -9.72 5.19 0.47
CA LEU A 215 -10.33 5.45 -0.84
C LEU A 215 -10.84 4.17 -1.52
N LYS A 216 -10.20 3.02 -1.28
CA LYS A 216 -10.62 1.70 -1.80
C LYS A 216 -11.71 1.04 -0.95
N SER A 217 -12.04 1.59 0.21
CA SER A 217 -13.04 1.02 1.11
C SER A 217 -14.45 1.23 0.57
N LYS A 218 -15.37 0.29 0.83
CA LYS A 218 -16.78 0.39 0.42
C LYS A 218 -17.56 1.48 1.16
N ASN A 219 -16.99 2.03 2.24
CA ASN A 219 -17.66 2.96 3.15
C ASN A 219 -17.20 4.43 2.95
N VAL A 220 -16.39 4.70 1.93
CA VAL A 220 -15.96 6.07 1.62
C VAL A 220 -17.15 6.90 1.13
N THR A 221 -17.35 8.10 1.69
CA THR A 221 -18.38 9.02 1.20
C THR A 221 -17.94 9.67 -0.10
N GLU A 222 -18.89 10.22 -0.86
CA GLU A 222 -18.58 10.94 -2.10
C GLU A 222 -17.64 12.15 -1.86
N ASP A 223 -17.87 12.89 -0.77
CA ASP A 223 -17.00 14.00 -0.35
C ASP A 223 -15.58 13.51 -0.05
N ASP A 224 -15.43 12.46 0.77
CA ASP A 224 -14.13 11.88 1.12
C ASP A 224 -13.44 11.37 -0.16
N SER A 225 -14.18 10.67 -1.03
CA SER A 225 -13.64 10.13 -2.29
C SER A 225 -13.11 11.24 -3.22
N THR A 226 -13.85 12.34 -3.33
CA THR A 226 -13.46 13.50 -4.14
C THR A 226 -12.19 14.14 -3.60
N ILE A 227 -12.13 14.42 -2.30
CA ILE A 227 -10.97 15.01 -1.63
C ILE A 227 -9.74 14.10 -1.80
N LEU A 228 -9.89 12.82 -1.51
CA LEU A 228 -8.79 11.86 -1.57
C LEU A 228 -8.31 11.63 -3.01
N SER A 229 -9.20 11.62 -4.00
CA SER A 229 -8.82 11.48 -5.41
C SER A 229 -8.06 12.70 -5.92
N GLU A 230 -8.47 13.91 -5.51
CA GLU A 230 -7.76 15.16 -5.82
C GLU A 230 -6.37 15.18 -5.17
N LEU A 231 -6.31 14.81 -3.89
CA LEU A 231 -5.09 14.84 -3.09
C LEU A 231 -4.04 13.81 -3.51
N LEU A 232 -4.47 12.58 -3.76
CA LEU A 232 -3.59 11.45 -4.03
C LEU A 232 -3.24 11.33 -5.52
N GLY A 233 -4.04 11.98 -6.39
CA GLY A 233 -3.98 11.83 -7.83
C GLY A 233 -4.45 10.45 -8.30
N PRO A 234 -4.44 10.21 -9.62
CA PRO A 234 -4.86 8.93 -10.17
C PRO A 234 -3.97 7.80 -9.67
N GLU A 235 -4.57 6.67 -9.30
CA GLU A 235 -3.82 5.47 -8.99
C GLU A 235 -3.27 4.86 -10.28
N ARG A 236 -1.94 4.78 -10.37
CA ARG A 236 -1.25 4.20 -11.53
C ARG A 236 -1.16 2.69 -11.36
N ILE A 237 -1.82 1.97 -12.27
CA ILE A 237 -1.86 0.50 -12.27
C ILE A 237 -0.65 -0.02 -13.05
N SER A 238 0.19 -0.81 -12.38
CA SER A 238 1.33 -1.50 -12.99
C SER A 238 0.92 -2.81 -13.64
N VAL A 239 0.05 -3.59 -12.98
CA VAL A 239 -0.52 -4.83 -13.51
C VAL A 239 -2.02 -4.89 -13.16
N PRO A 240 -2.92 -5.06 -14.15
CA PRO A 240 -4.34 -5.19 -13.88
C PRO A 240 -4.65 -6.51 -13.14
N GLY A 241 -5.64 -6.47 -12.25
CA GLY A 241 -6.05 -7.63 -11.43
C GLY A 241 -7.05 -7.22 -10.34
N ASP A 242 -7.47 -8.18 -9.51
CA ASP A 242 -8.32 -7.93 -8.33
C ASP A 242 -7.67 -8.54 -7.07
N PRO A 243 -7.03 -7.73 -6.20
CA PRO A 243 -6.78 -6.29 -6.33
C PRO A 243 -5.63 -6.01 -7.30
N PRO A 244 -5.61 -4.88 -8.04
CA PRO A 244 -4.55 -4.58 -9.01
C PRO A 244 -3.21 -4.26 -8.34
N LEU A 245 -2.10 -4.59 -9.02
CA LEU A 245 -0.77 -4.16 -8.59
C LEU A 245 -0.55 -2.71 -9.03
N THR A 246 -0.22 -1.84 -8.07
CA THR A 246 -0.06 -0.40 -8.32
C THR A 246 1.41 0.01 -8.41
N GLU A 247 1.69 1.17 -8.98
CA GLU A 247 3.04 1.73 -9.04
C GLU A 247 3.60 1.96 -7.64
N ASP A 248 2.83 2.52 -6.70
CA ASP A 248 3.27 2.70 -5.31
C ASP A 248 3.67 1.38 -4.63
N SER A 249 3.00 0.26 -4.95
CA SER A 249 3.37 -1.06 -4.44
C SER A 249 4.69 -1.54 -5.04
N VAL A 250 4.89 -1.33 -6.34
CA VAL A 250 6.13 -1.66 -7.05
C VAL A 250 7.30 -0.81 -6.53
N ASP A 251 7.09 0.49 -6.37
CA ASP A 251 8.08 1.42 -5.81
C ASP A 251 8.46 1.02 -4.38
N ALA A 252 7.50 0.65 -3.55
CA ALA A 252 7.77 0.18 -2.19
C ALA A 252 8.65 -1.08 -2.16
N TYR A 253 8.43 -2.05 -3.06
CA TYR A 253 9.32 -3.21 -3.21
C TYR A 253 10.72 -2.81 -3.72
N GLY A 254 10.80 -1.86 -4.65
CA GLY A 254 12.07 -1.31 -5.14
C GLY A 254 12.86 -0.62 -4.03
N ASP A 255 12.20 0.21 -3.23
CA ASP A 255 12.79 0.89 -2.07
C ASP A 255 13.25 -0.11 -1.02
N MET A 256 12.46 -1.15 -0.71
CA MET A 256 12.86 -2.22 0.19
C MET A 256 14.12 -2.94 -0.31
N ALA A 257 14.19 -3.25 -1.60
CA ALA A 257 15.35 -3.89 -2.20
C ALA A 257 16.61 -3.03 -2.07
N CYS A 258 16.49 -1.72 -2.34
CA CYS A 258 17.59 -0.77 -2.18
C CYS A 258 18.04 -0.67 -0.73
N PHE A 259 17.09 -0.57 0.21
CA PHE A 259 17.36 -0.55 1.64
C PHE A 259 18.11 -1.81 2.08
N MET A 260 17.63 -3.00 1.75
CA MET A 260 18.28 -4.25 2.13
C MET A 260 19.69 -4.38 1.53
N TYR A 261 19.88 -3.90 0.30
CA TYR A 261 21.18 -3.89 -0.33
C TYR A 261 22.16 -2.97 0.40
N GLU A 262 21.74 -1.75 0.75
CA GLU A 262 22.56 -0.79 1.50
C GLU A 262 22.92 -1.31 2.89
N GLN A 263 21.97 -1.93 3.61
CA GLN A 263 22.24 -2.53 4.92
C GLN A 263 23.27 -3.66 4.86
N SER A 264 23.27 -4.46 3.79
CA SER A 264 24.23 -5.55 3.58
C SER A 264 25.54 -5.10 2.94
N HIS A 265 25.57 -3.92 2.32
CA HIS A 265 26.72 -3.36 1.62
C HIS A 265 26.89 -1.86 1.94
N PRO A 266 27.38 -1.52 3.15
CA PRO A 266 27.53 -0.13 3.57
C PRO A 266 28.32 0.70 2.56
N GLY A 267 27.78 1.87 2.19
CA GLY A 267 28.38 2.79 1.21
C GLY A 267 28.15 2.40 -0.25
N LYS A 268 27.34 1.37 -0.55
CA LYS A 268 26.92 1.02 -1.90
C LYS A 268 25.41 1.15 -2.04
N SER A 269 24.97 1.64 -3.20
CA SER A 269 23.55 1.75 -3.54
C SER A 269 23.27 1.08 -4.87
N VAL A 270 22.06 0.54 -4.98
CA VAL A 270 21.48 -0.01 -6.22
C VAL A 270 20.31 0.84 -6.71
N ASP A 271 20.12 2.03 -6.13
CA ASP A 271 19.06 2.98 -6.50
C ASP A 271 19.39 3.73 -7.80
N ALA A 272 19.57 2.96 -8.88
CA ALA A 272 19.70 3.46 -10.23
C ALA A 272 18.41 3.20 -11.01
N ILE A 273 18.05 4.09 -11.93
CA ILE A 273 16.83 3.98 -12.76
C ILE A 273 16.76 2.63 -13.48
N ASP A 274 17.88 2.16 -14.03
CA ASP A 274 17.95 0.85 -14.70
C ASP A 274 17.62 -0.30 -13.74
N ASN A 275 18.08 -0.24 -12.49
CA ASN A 275 17.77 -1.25 -11.49
C ASN A 275 16.31 -1.19 -11.07
N ARG A 276 15.73 0.01 -10.87
CA ARG A 276 14.30 0.18 -10.57
C ARG A 276 13.42 -0.41 -11.68
N THR A 277 13.81 -0.24 -12.94
CA THR A 277 13.13 -0.84 -14.10
C THR A 277 13.16 -2.38 -14.04
N VAL A 278 14.32 -2.96 -13.68
CA VAL A 278 14.44 -4.41 -13.49
C VAL A 278 13.58 -4.88 -12.31
N PHE A 279 13.60 -4.19 -11.17
CA PHE A 279 12.75 -4.51 -10.03
C PHE A 279 11.29 -4.52 -10.42
N ALA A 280 10.80 -3.46 -11.08
CA ALA A 280 9.43 -3.36 -11.54
C ALA A 280 9.02 -4.56 -12.41
N SER A 281 9.86 -4.96 -13.36
CA SER A 281 9.59 -6.12 -14.22
C SER A 281 9.51 -7.44 -13.45
N VAL A 282 10.37 -7.64 -12.44
CA VAL A 282 10.39 -8.84 -11.61
C VAL A 282 9.17 -8.89 -10.71
N ILE A 283 8.81 -7.77 -10.06
CA ILE A 283 7.64 -7.67 -9.17
C ILE A 283 6.36 -7.91 -9.95
N ALA A 284 6.21 -7.28 -11.13
CA ALA A 284 5.06 -7.46 -12.01
C ALA A 284 4.87 -8.94 -12.40
N ARG A 285 5.95 -9.61 -12.83
CA ARG A 285 5.93 -11.03 -13.14
C ARG A 285 5.53 -11.86 -11.91
N LYS A 286 6.09 -11.57 -10.73
CA LYS A 286 5.78 -12.31 -9.50
C LYS A 286 4.34 -12.13 -9.04
N TYR A 287 3.77 -10.95 -9.23
CA TYR A 287 2.36 -10.72 -8.98
C TYR A 287 1.46 -11.55 -9.92
N SER A 288 1.80 -11.66 -11.20
CA SER A 288 1.08 -12.53 -12.15
C SER A 288 1.24 -14.03 -11.83
N GLU A 289 2.40 -14.43 -11.30
CA GLU A 289 2.71 -15.82 -10.89
C GLU A 289 2.23 -16.16 -9.46
N ALA A 290 1.66 -15.20 -8.72
CA ALA A 290 1.29 -15.38 -7.33
C ALA A 290 0.26 -16.52 -7.18
N PRO A 291 0.49 -17.52 -6.30
CA PRO A 291 -0.30 -18.74 -6.30
C PRO A 291 -1.69 -18.57 -5.70
N THR A 292 -1.90 -17.56 -4.85
CA THR A 292 -3.20 -17.29 -4.22
C THR A 292 -3.61 -15.82 -4.34
N GLU A 293 -4.92 -15.56 -4.25
CA GLU A 293 -5.44 -14.19 -4.20
C GLU A 293 -5.01 -13.44 -2.93
N LYS A 294 -4.74 -14.17 -1.84
CA LYS A 294 -4.15 -13.59 -0.62
C LYS A 294 -2.77 -13.02 -0.90
N ASP A 295 -1.94 -13.74 -1.65
CA ASP A 295 -0.61 -13.28 -2.05
C ASP A 295 -0.69 -12.04 -2.94
N LYS A 296 -1.59 -12.03 -3.93
CA LYS A 296 -1.80 -10.84 -4.79
C LYS A 296 -2.25 -9.63 -3.98
N ARG A 297 -3.13 -9.83 -3.00
CA ARG A 297 -3.59 -8.78 -2.07
C ARG A 297 -2.45 -8.27 -1.19
N ALA A 298 -1.61 -9.17 -0.67
CA ALA A 298 -0.42 -8.82 0.10
C ALA A 298 0.54 -7.95 -0.73
N MET A 299 0.84 -8.37 -1.96
CA MET A 299 1.70 -7.62 -2.88
C MET A 299 1.10 -6.27 -3.25
N SER A 300 -0.21 -6.21 -3.49
CA SER A 300 -0.91 -4.96 -3.85
C SER A 300 -0.94 -3.96 -2.70
N ASN A 301 -0.99 -4.45 -1.45
CA ASN A 301 -0.98 -3.60 -0.25
C ASN A 301 0.42 -3.37 0.33
N PHE A 302 1.49 -3.83 -0.34
CA PHE A 302 2.84 -3.80 0.20
C PHE A 302 3.34 -2.40 0.57
N SER A 303 2.89 -1.36 -0.14
CA SER A 303 3.24 0.03 0.16
C SER A 303 2.87 0.44 1.60
N LEU A 304 1.76 -0.07 2.14
CA LEU A 304 1.38 0.18 3.53
C LEU A 304 2.30 -0.54 4.52
N SER A 305 2.59 -1.82 4.29
CA SER A 305 3.52 -2.60 5.12
C SER A 305 4.92 -1.97 5.14
N TRP A 306 5.42 -1.56 3.97
CA TRP A 306 6.71 -0.90 3.83
C TRP A 306 6.73 0.47 4.52
N ALA A 307 5.69 1.29 4.34
CA ALA A 307 5.63 2.58 5.01
C ALA A 307 5.57 2.44 6.54
N LYS A 308 4.84 1.45 7.06
CA LYS A 308 4.84 1.10 8.48
C LYS A 308 6.23 0.69 8.95
N PHE A 309 6.92 -0.18 8.20
CA PHE A 309 8.31 -0.57 8.51
C PHE A 309 9.23 0.63 8.64
N LYS A 310 9.21 1.57 7.67
CA LYS A 310 10.07 2.76 7.69
C LYS A 310 9.92 3.58 8.98
N VAL A 311 8.68 3.80 9.42
CA VAL A 311 8.42 4.54 10.68
C VAL A 311 8.99 3.78 11.88
N MET A 312 8.73 2.47 11.99
CA MET A 312 9.25 1.66 13.09
C MET A 312 10.78 1.56 13.08
N TRP A 313 11.39 1.44 11.89
CA TRP A 313 12.84 1.39 11.73
C TRP A 313 13.52 2.67 12.24
N LEU A 314 12.96 3.83 11.89
CA LEU A 314 13.51 5.13 12.32
C LEU A 314 13.39 5.32 13.84
N ALA A 315 12.28 4.88 14.44
CA ALA A 315 12.05 4.94 15.88
C ALA A 315 12.80 3.87 16.69
N ALA A 316 13.22 2.77 16.06
CA ALA A 316 13.86 1.64 16.72
C ALA A 316 15.31 1.95 17.15
N ASN A 317 15.72 1.36 18.28
CA ASN A 317 17.12 1.29 18.68
C ASN A 317 17.89 0.27 17.81
N GLU A 318 19.22 0.17 17.98
CA GLU A 318 20.06 -0.71 17.15
C GLU A 318 19.70 -2.21 17.26
N SER A 319 19.35 -2.69 18.46
CA SER A 319 18.92 -4.08 18.67
C SER A 319 17.62 -4.36 17.93
N ASP A 320 16.64 -3.48 18.06
CA ASP A 320 15.33 -3.61 17.41
C ASP A 320 15.46 -3.47 15.88
N ARG A 321 16.33 -2.58 15.39
CA ARG A 321 16.67 -2.48 13.96
C ARG A 321 17.25 -3.79 13.44
N LYS A 322 18.17 -4.42 14.15
CA LYS A 322 18.71 -5.72 13.73
C LYS A 322 17.60 -6.77 13.61
N GLN A 323 16.69 -6.83 14.59
CA GLN A 323 15.55 -7.75 14.54
C GLN A 323 14.57 -7.44 13.39
N LEU A 324 14.24 -6.16 13.19
CA LEU A 324 13.41 -5.69 12.07
C LEU A 324 14.03 -6.06 10.71
N TYR A 325 15.36 -5.90 10.57
CA TYR A 325 16.11 -6.29 9.37
C TYR A 325 16.06 -7.81 9.14
N GLU A 326 16.29 -8.62 10.17
CA GLU A 326 16.22 -10.07 10.06
C GLU A 326 14.80 -10.53 9.69
N GLN A 327 13.77 -9.91 10.25
CA GLN A 327 12.37 -10.22 9.95
C GLN A 327 12.03 -9.90 8.50
N ILE A 328 12.35 -8.70 8.02
CA ILE A 328 12.07 -8.34 6.62
C ILE A 328 12.88 -9.19 5.63
N ALA A 329 14.13 -9.54 5.97
CA ALA A 329 14.97 -10.42 5.15
C ALA A 329 14.42 -11.86 5.08
N MET A 330 13.77 -12.33 6.15
CA MET A 330 13.05 -13.61 6.16
C MET A 330 11.63 -13.51 5.59
N GLY A 331 11.21 -12.32 5.18
CA GLY A 331 9.84 -12.01 4.78
C GLY A 331 8.82 -12.05 5.92
N LYS A 332 9.24 -12.15 7.19
CA LYS A 332 8.36 -12.28 8.36
C LYS A 332 7.79 -10.92 8.79
N PRO A 333 6.58 -10.89 9.38
CA PRO A 333 6.10 -9.68 10.04
C PRO A 333 6.99 -9.30 11.24
N PRO A 334 6.92 -8.04 11.70
CA PRO A 334 7.63 -7.60 12.87
C PRO A 334 7.26 -8.47 14.06
N ALA A 335 8.24 -8.84 14.87
CA ALA A 335 7.93 -9.49 16.12
C ALA A 335 7.04 -8.57 16.98
N SER A 336 6.12 -9.19 17.70
CA SER A 336 5.06 -8.48 18.42
C SER A 336 5.57 -7.64 19.59
N ASP A 337 6.83 -7.78 19.97
CA ASP A 337 7.54 -7.00 20.98
C ASP A 337 8.06 -5.65 20.45
N ILE A 338 8.36 -5.54 19.15
CA ILE A 338 8.79 -4.28 18.52
C ILE A 338 7.55 -3.48 18.14
N LYS A 339 7.16 -2.54 19.00
CA LYS A 339 6.02 -1.64 18.76
C LYS A 339 6.44 -0.19 18.88
N ASP A 340 6.02 0.61 17.91
CA ASP A 340 5.94 2.06 18.08
C ASP A 340 4.54 2.42 18.60
N PRO A 341 4.41 2.99 19.83
CA PRO A 341 3.14 3.42 20.38
C PRO A 341 2.39 4.41 19.48
N LEU A 342 3.12 5.29 18.78
CA LEU A 342 2.53 6.27 17.88
C LEU A 342 1.94 5.60 16.64
N VAL A 343 2.66 4.65 16.04
CA VAL A 343 2.11 3.84 14.93
C VAL A 343 0.86 3.11 15.41
N THR A 344 0.89 2.53 16.61
CA THR A 344 -0.30 1.88 17.19
C THR A 344 -1.46 2.86 17.35
N ALA A 345 -1.20 4.08 17.83
CA ALA A 345 -2.20 5.13 17.99
C ALA A 345 -2.77 5.60 16.64
N ILE A 346 -1.96 5.73 15.59
CA ILE A 346 -2.38 6.04 14.23
C ILE A 346 -3.37 4.95 13.75
N PHE A 347 -2.95 3.68 13.74
CA PHE A 347 -3.84 2.58 13.35
C PHE A 347 -5.10 2.48 14.23
N ALA A 348 -5.01 2.90 15.49
CA ALA A 348 -6.12 2.85 16.42
C ALA A 348 -7.10 4.04 16.35
N ASN A 349 -6.72 5.17 15.78
CA ASN A 349 -7.52 6.40 15.88
C ASN A 349 -7.73 7.08 14.52
N GLY A 350 -7.41 6.42 13.41
CA GLY A 350 -7.71 6.96 12.10
C GLY A 350 -8.98 6.40 11.44
N PRO A 351 -9.44 7.03 10.35
CA PRO A 351 -10.60 6.61 9.57
C PRO A 351 -10.37 5.33 8.71
N TRP A 352 -9.20 4.69 8.81
CA TRP A 352 -8.80 3.51 8.03
C TRP A 352 -9.14 2.17 8.71
N ARG A 353 -10.23 2.14 9.50
CA ARG A 353 -10.65 0.96 10.26
C ARG A 353 -11.79 0.18 9.61
#